data_AF-A0A8S2YJB0-F1
#
_entry.id   AF-A0A8S2YJB0-F1
#
_cell.length_a   1.000
_cell.length_b   1.000
_cell.length_c   1.000
_cell.angle_alpha   90.00
_cell.angle_beta   90.00
_cell.angle_gamma   90.00
#
_symmetry.space_group_name_H-M   'P 1'
#
loop_
_entity.id
_entity.type
_entity.pdbx_description
1 polymer ?
#
loop_
_entity_poly.entity_id
_entity_poly.type
_entity_poly.pdbx_seq_one_letter_code
_entity_poly.pdbx_strand_id
1 'polypeptide(L)'
;MIPPLVLDIQPHHKILDMCAAPGSKTAQIIECLHRDESNPIPSGFVIANDVDNKRCYTLVHQVKRLESPCFAIINHDASNLPNLKFDNGNISFDRILCDVPCSGDGTLRKNPDLWKKWNPGHAFSLQSIQLRIATRGIQLLAPGGLMVYSTCSMNPIENESVVAQLLQAFQGQISLVDINDKLPGLKTIPGLKKWCIIGKNQEIYNSFEEVPKNMQSLARPNMFAPSSDVIEQLNIERCIRLLPHHQNTGAFFVALFQKHDKTGDVSQSTDDEISQKRPAEEIVFNEEGANFKRARYHRENPFIFFNENDIKGFWKDISEFFGVNSSFPADQLMTRIAADSGRNIYFVSDSLKQIVTLNQDRIKFINMGVRLFVRTDLRNDKDKRSLRLAQEGIAIIDNYFSKRRLQLEEHDLLLLLAHAHTYFSDLSTSVQSQIQNISNDLGSLICSYNIKQENLNIPIVFVSWRGRNSLRPFVSHSSRKFYLASCNMDQIQINEIIDKLTIEEKTNNKKSDDA
;
A
#
# COMPACT_ATOMS: atom_id res chain seq x y z
N MET A 1 5.33 -2.17 -12.84
CA MET A 1 6.31 -3.14 -12.32
C MET A 1 7.70 -2.53 -12.19
N ILE A 2 8.19 -1.79 -13.19
CA ILE A 2 9.56 -1.26 -13.19
C ILE A 2 9.87 -0.30 -12.02
N PRO A 3 9.00 0.68 -11.67
CA PRO A 3 9.38 1.69 -10.67
C PRO A 3 9.74 1.15 -9.28
N PRO A 4 8.97 0.22 -8.67
CA PRO A 4 9.37 -0.37 -7.39
C PRO A 4 10.66 -1.20 -7.46
N LEU A 5 10.93 -1.86 -8.60
CA LEU A 5 12.12 -2.71 -8.74
C LEU A 5 13.42 -1.90 -8.69
N VAL A 6 13.46 -0.73 -9.34
CA VAL A 6 14.67 0.11 -9.37
C VAL A 6 14.90 0.91 -8.09
N LEU A 7 13.88 1.01 -7.22
CA LEU A 7 14.00 1.63 -5.91
C LEU A 7 14.86 0.81 -4.93
N ASP A 8 15.16 -0.46 -5.20
CA ASP A 8 15.93 -1.32 -4.29
C ASP A 8 15.41 -1.24 -2.84
N ILE A 9 14.16 -1.65 -2.68
CA ILE A 9 13.44 -1.59 -1.41
C ILE A 9 13.93 -2.71 -0.49
N GLN A 10 14.23 -2.35 0.75
CA GLN A 10 14.71 -3.23 1.81
C GLN A 10 13.68 -3.24 2.96
N PRO A 11 13.59 -4.32 3.75
CA PRO A 11 12.59 -4.47 4.82
C PRO A 11 12.56 -3.35 5.86
N HIS A 12 13.67 -2.62 6.06
CA HIS A 12 13.78 -1.53 7.04
C HIS A 12 13.46 -0.14 6.48
N HIS A 13 13.25 0.01 5.18
CA HIS A 13 13.05 1.32 4.56
C HIS A 13 11.69 1.94 4.92
N LYS A 14 11.71 3.26 5.09
CA LYS A 14 10.53 4.13 5.16
C LYS A 14 10.18 4.57 3.75
N ILE A 15 9.03 4.13 3.23
CA ILE A 15 8.63 4.35 1.83
C ILE A 15 7.40 5.25 1.73
N LEU A 16 7.41 6.16 0.75
CA LEU A 16 6.26 6.97 0.37
C LEU A 16 5.88 6.72 -1.10
N ASP A 17 4.64 6.31 -1.34
CA ASP A 17 4.04 6.27 -2.68
C ASP A 17 3.14 7.50 -2.84
N MET A 18 3.58 8.47 -3.63
CA MET A 18 2.97 9.80 -3.72
C MET A 18 1.60 9.78 -4.42
N CYS A 19 1.40 8.84 -5.34
CA CYS A 19 0.24 8.76 -6.25
C CYS A 19 -0.15 7.28 -6.44
N ALA A 20 -0.65 6.67 -5.38
CA ALA A 20 -0.65 5.23 -5.22
C ALA A 20 -1.75 4.47 -5.98
N ALA A 21 -2.95 5.06 -6.16
CA ALA A 21 -4.05 4.30 -6.72
C ALA A 21 -3.84 4.01 -8.22
N PRO A 22 -4.19 2.81 -8.73
CA PRO A 22 -5.05 1.80 -8.10
C PRO A 22 -4.34 0.84 -7.14
N GLY A 23 -3.02 0.93 -6.95
CA GLY A 23 -2.29 0.19 -5.91
C GLY A 23 -1.38 -0.93 -6.37
N SER A 24 -1.23 -1.16 -7.68
CA SER A 24 -0.35 -2.24 -8.16
C SER A 24 1.12 -2.01 -7.82
N LYS A 25 1.58 -0.76 -7.75
CA LYS A 25 2.97 -0.44 -7.37
C LYS A 25 3.15 -0.50 -5.85
N THR A 26 2.18 0.02 -5.10
CA THR A 26 2.12 -0.12 -3.64
C THR A 26 2.13 -1.59 -3.21
N ALA A 27 1.38 -2.46 -3.89
CA ALA A 27 1.39 -3.90 -3.64
C ALA A 27 2.80 -4.50 -3.78
N GLN A 28 3.53 -4.13 -4.83
CA GLN A 28 4.91 -4.57 -5.04
C GLN A 28 5.88 -4.02 -3.99
N ILE A 29 5.67 -2.78 -3.52
CA ILE A 29 6.46 -2.21 -2.43
C ILE A 29 6.25 -3.04 -1.15
N ILE A 30 5.01 -3.42 -0.84
CA ILE A 30 4.68 -4.26 0.32
C ILE A 30 5.31 -5.64 0.18
N GLU A 31 5.23 -6.28 -0.99
CA GLU A 31 5.90 -7.55 -1.26
C GLU A 31 7.42 -7.45 -1.05
N CYS A 32 8.05 -6.33 -1.47
CA CYS A 32 9.48 -6.12 -1.24
C CYS A 32 9.84 -5.91 0.24
N LEU A 33 8.97 -5.25 1.02
CA LEU A 33 9.16 -5.09 2.47
C LEU A 33 9.13 -6.42 3.21
N HIS A 34 8.30 -7.37 2.75
CA HIS A 34 8.13 -8.70 3.33
C HIS A 34 9.01 -9.78 2.68
N ARG A 35 10.12 -9.39 2.03
CA ARG A 35 11.03 -10.36 1.39
C ARG A 35 11.74 -11.27 2.41
N ASP A 36 11.95 -10.79 3.63
CA ASP A 36 12.57 -11.56 4.70
C ASP A 36 11.51 -12.38 5.45
N GLU A 37 11.44 -13.68 5.15
CA GLU A 37 10.48 -14.61 5.76
C GLU A 37 10.77 -14.86 7.26
N SER A 38 11.97 -14.55 7.75
CA SER A 38 12.32 -14.76 9.16
C SER A 38 11.69 -13.72 10.08
N ASN A 39 11.30 -12.56 9.53
CA ASN A 39 10.67 -11.49 10.28
C ASN A 39 9.27 -11.19 9.73
N PRO A 40 8.19 -11.63 10.41
CA PRO A 40 6.82 -11.42 9.94
C PRO A 40 6.38 -9.95 9.96
N ILE A 41 7.08 -9.09 10.69
CA ILE A 41 6.76 -7.67 10.83
C ILE A 41 8.02 -6.86 10.53
N PRO A 42 8.22 -6.41 9.28
CA PRO A 42 9.36 -5.58 8.93
C PRO A 42 9.34 -4.27 9.72
N SER A 43 10.53 -3.74 10.03
CA SER A 43 10.66 -2.45 10.74
C SER A 43 10.31 -1.24 9.85
N GLY A 44 10.48 -1.40 8.55
CA GLY A 44 10.08 -0.43 7.53
C GLY A 44 8.58 -0.41 7.31
N PHE A 45 8.12 0.59 6.57
CA PHE A 45 6.69 0.78 6.29
C PHE A 45 6.48 1.53 4.98
N VAL A 46 5.27 1.43 4.43
CA VAL A 46 4.85 2.21 3.27
C VAL A 46 3.63 3.08 3.60
N ILE A 47 3.73 4.37 3.26
CA ILE A 47 2.60 5.29 3.23
C ILE A 47 2.21 5.48 1.77
N ALA A 48 0.97 5.10 1.43
CA ALA A 48 0.40 5.33 0.11
C ALA A 48 -0.56 6.51 0.15
N ASN A 49 -0.28 7.50 -0.69
CA ASN A 49 -1.08 8.69 -0.83
C ASN A 49 -1.84 8.69 -2.16
N ASP A 50 -3.10 9.09 -2.14
CA ASP A 50 -3.82 9.50 -3.35
C ASP A 50 -4.72 10.70 -3.04
N VAL A 51 -4.85 11.61 -3.99
CA VAL A 51 -5.69 12.81 -3.82
C VAL A 51 -7.18 12.49 -3.93
N ASP A 52 -7.54 11.46 -4.71
CA ASP A 52 -8.93 11.05 -4.91
C ASP A 52 -9.34 10.02 -3.86
N ASN A 53 -10.31 10.41 -3.03
CA ASN A 53 -10.82 9.58 -1.96
C ASN A 53 -11.47 8.28 -2.48
N LYS A 54 -12.15 8.29 -3.62
CA LYS A 54 -12.76 7.08 -4.21
C LYS A 54 -11.67 6.10 -4.66
N ARG A 55 -10.60 6.62 -5.26
CA ARG A 55 -9.45 5.82 -5.71
C ARG A 55 -8.67 5.23 -4.53
N CYS A 56 -8.65 5.89 -3.37
CA CYS A 56 -8.11 5.31 -2.14
C CYS A 56 -8.82 4.01 -1.75
N TYR A 57 -10.14 3.92 -1.92
CA TYR A 57 -10.88 2.68 -1.63
C TYR A 57 -10.58 1.56 -2.65
N THR A 58 -10.34 1.90 -3.93
CA THR A 58 -9.82 0.92 -4.89
C THR A 58 -8.45 0.37 -4.45
N LEU A 59 -7.57 1.25 -3.97
CA LEU A 59 -6.28 0.87 -3.40
C LEU A 59 -6.43 -0.04 -2.16
N VAL A 60 -7.38 0.26 -1.26
CA VAL A 60 -7.72 -0.62 -0.12
C VAL A 60 -8.03 -2.03 -0.61
N HIS A 61 -8.93 -2.17 -1.58
CA HIS A 61 -9.33 -3.49 -2.09
C HIS A 61 -8.17 -4.25 -2.73
N GLN A 62 -7.28 -3.57 -3.46
CA GLN A 62 -6.13 -4.22 -4.10
C GLN A 62 -5.08 -4.70 -3.09
N VAL A 63 -4.82 -3.90 -2.06
CA VAL A 63 -3.77 -4.19 -1.07
C VAL A 63 -4.26 -5.09 0.06
N LYS A 64 -5.57 -5.17 0.32
CA LYS A 64 -6.14 -5.95 1.43
C LYS A 64 -5.65 -7.40 1.48
N ARG A 65 -5.42 -8.01 0.31
CA ARG A 65 -4.95 -9.41 0.18
C ARG A 65 -3.52 -9.66 0.64
N LEU A 66 -2.73 -8.60 0.85
CA LEU A 66 -1.33 -8.70 1.27
C LEU A 66 -1.15 -8.72 2.79
N GLU A 67 -2.22 -8.42 3.54
CA GLU A 67 -2.29 -8.63 5.00
C GLU A 67 -1.07 -8.06 5.76
N SER A 68 -0.55 -6.91 5.30
CA SER A 68 0.64 -6.28 5.86
C SER A 68 0.29 -5.29 6.97
N PRO A 69 0.87 -5.41 8.18
CA PRO A 69 0.71 -4.43 9.26
C PRO A 69 1.59 -3.19 9.08
N CYS A 70 2.43 -3.16 8.05
CA CYS A 70 3.41 -2.09 7.78
C CYS A 70 2.97 -1.16 6.65
N PHE A 71 1.66 -1.02 6.44
CA PHE A 71 1.09 -0.17 5.39
C PHE A 71 -0.05 0.75 5.87
N ALA A 72 -0.03 2.00 5.42
CA ALA A 72 -1.10 2.98 5.62
C ALA A 72 -1.48 3.70 4.32
N ILE A 73 -2.78 3.97 4.15
CA ILE A 73 -3.34 4.78 3.07
C ILE A 73 -3.75 6.13 3.65
N ILE A 74 -3.26 7.19 3.02
CA ILE A 74 -3.63 8.58 3.33
C ILE A 74 -4.26 9.24 2.10
N ASN A 75 -5.10 10.24 2.36
CA ASN A 75 -5.75 11.03 1.33
C ASN A 75 -5.35 12.49 1.43
N HIS A 76 -4.41 12.92 0.59
CA HIS A 76 -3.86 14.27 0.57
C HIS A 76 -3.40 14.67 -0.84
N ASP A 77 -3.33 15.97 -1.11
CA ASP A 77 -2.64 16.48 -2.30
C ASP A 77 -1.14 16.24 -2.16
N ALA A 78 -0.58 15.41 -3.04
CA ALA A 78 0.83 15.03 -3.05
C ALA A 78 1.77 16.23 -3.23
N SER A 79 1.33 17.26 -3.95
CA SER A 79 2.13 18.46 -4.21
C SER A 79 2.36 19.32 -2.96
N ASN A 80 1.49 19.17 -1.96
CA ASN A 80 1.51 19.94 -0.71
C ASN A 80 1.53 19.01 0.53
N LEU A 81 2.00 17.77 0.38
CA LEU A 81 2.01 16.80 1.47
C LEU A 81 2.85 17.31 2.65
N PRO A 82 2.36 17.44 3.89
CA PRO A 82 3.14 18.03 4.98
C PRO A 82 4.27 17.11 5.46
N ASN A 83 5.23 17.66 6.21
CA ASN A 83 6.20 16.83 6.92
C ASN A 83 5.47 16.03 8.01
N LEU A 84 5.42 14.71 7.84
CA LEU A 84 4.86 13.80 8.82
C LEU A 84 5.79 13.73 10.03
N LYS A 85 5.23 13.61 11.23
CA LYS A 85 6.00 13.39 12.46
C LYS A 85 6.22 11.90 12.72
N PHE A 86 7.38 11.55 13.25
CA PHE A 86 7.78 10.20 13.66
C PHE A 86 8.89 10.28 14.68
N ASP A 87 8.88 9.39 15.68
CA ASP A 87 9.72 9.53 16.87
C ASP A 87 9.65 10.96 17.44
N ASN A 88 10.81 11.61 17.58
CA ASN A 88 10.96 12.96 18.12
C ASN A 88 11.00 14.06 17.05
N GLY A 89 10.73 13.76 15.78
CA GLY A 89 10.97 14.70 14.67
C GLY A 89 10.08 14.52 13.45
N ASN A 90 10.54 15.08 12.33
CA ASN A 90 9.91 14.87 11.02
C ASN A 90 10.47 13.61 10.35
N ILE A 91 9.61 12.88 9.64
CA ILE A 91 9.99 11.76 8.79
C ILE A 91 10.75 12.28 7.59
N SER A 92 11.87 11.64 7.30
CA SER A 92 12.43 11.58 5.95
C SER A 92 12.32 10.15 5.44
N PHE A 93 11.95 10.01 4.17
CA PHE A 93 11.73 8.70 3.55
C PHE A 93 12.98 8.21 2.85
N ASP A 94 13.32 6.94 3.02
CA ASP A 94 14.46 6.32 2.36
C ASP A 94 14.18 6.08 0.87
N ARG A 95 12.91 5.82 0.54
CA ARG A 95 12.44 5.52 -0.81
C ARG A 95 11.15 6.29 -1.12
N ILE A 96 11.11 6.95 -2.27
CA ILE A 96 9.91 7.65 -2.72
C ILE A 96 9.55 7.23 -4.14
N LEU A 97 8.29 6.86 -4.34
CA LEU A 97 7.71 6.58 -5.65
C LEU A 97 6.83 7.76 -6.09
N CYS A 98 7.26 8.43 -7.15
CA CYS A 98 6.52 9.48 -7.85
C CYS A 98 6.00 8.94 -9.19
N ASP A 99 5.00 8.06 -9.15
CA ASP A 99 4.25 7.65 -10.35
C ASP A 99 3.16 8.68 -10.65
N VAL A 100 3.58 9.78 -11.27
CA VAL A 100 2.77 10.99 -11.34
C VAL A 100 1.62 10.88 -12.36
N PRO A 101 0.51 11.62 -12.16
CA PRO A 101 -0.53 11.75 -13.17
C PRO A 101 0.05 12.33 -14.46
N CYS A 102 -0.25 11.71 -15.59
CA CYS A 102 0.28 12.07 -16.90
C CYS A 102 -0.78 11.93 -18.00
N SER A 103 -0.45 12.38 -19.23
CA SER A 103 -1.36 12.31 -20.38
C SER A 103 -1.70 10.87 -20.77
N GLY A 104 -0.82 9.91 -20.44
CA GLY A 104 -1.07 8.48 -20.53
C GLY A 104 -1.02 7.91 -21.95
N ASP A 105 -0.45 8.63 -22.92
CA ASP A 105 -0.31 8.20 -24.32
C ASP A 105 0.48 6.88 -24.47
N GLY A 106 1.32 6.52 -23.51
CA GLY A 106 1.96 5.21 -23.44
C GLY A 106 1.00 4.03 -23.15
N THR A 107 -0.25 4.32 -22.79
CA THR A 107 -1.28 3.32 -22.45
C THR A 107 -2.29 3.06 -23.56
N LEU A 108 -2.16 3.68 -24.73
CA LEU A 108 -3.13 3.59 -25.84
C LEU A 108 -3.51 2.14 -26.24
N ARG A 109 -2.58 1.18 -26.14
CA ARG A 109 -2.84 -0.24 -26.39
C ARG A 109 -3.83 -0.87 -25.40
N LYS A 110 -3.89 -0.37 -24.16
CA LYS A 110 -4.76 -0.86 -23.08
C LYS A 110 -5.98 0.00 -22.86
N ASN A 111 -5.93 1.27 -23.26
CA ASN A 111 -7.02 2.23 -23.11
C ASN A 111 -7.31 2.93 -24.46
N PRO A 112 -8.04 2.26 -25.39
CA PRO A 112 -8.34 2.82 -26.70
C PRO A 112 -9.14 4.13 -26.65
N ASP A 113 -9.94 4.34 -25.60
CA ASP A 113 -10.74 5.57 -25.44
C ASP A 113 -9.89 6.83 -25.29
N LEU A 114 -8.66 6.69 -24.80
CA LEU A 114 -7.72 7.80 -24.69
C LEU A 114 -7.40 8.39 -26.08
N TRP A 115 -7.41 7.59 -27.15
CA TRP A 115 -7.15 8.06 -28.51
C TRP A 115 -8.08 9.21 -28.94
N LYS A 116 -9.34 9.17 -28.50
CA LYS A 116 -10.35 10.17 -28.87
C LYS A 116 -10.20 11.49 -28.10
N LYS A 117 -9.54 11.46 -26.94
CA LYS A 117 -9.44 12.59 -26.00
C LYS A 117 -8.05 13.20 -25.98
N TRP A 118 -7.03 12.46 -26.41
CA TRP A 118 -5.65 12.89 -26.34
C TRP A 118 -5.38 14.07 -27.29
N ASN A 119 -4.65 15.06 -26.81
CA ASN A 119 -4.07 16.13 -27.62
C ASN A 119 -2.76 16.60 -26.99
N PRO A 120 -1.83 17.17 -27.79
CA PRO A 120 -0.54 17.67 -27.29
C PRO A 120 -0.67 18.71 -26.16
N GLY A 121 -1.77 19.46 -26.14
CA GLY A 121 -2.10 20.48 -25.15
C GLY A 121 -2.23 19.97 -23.70
N HIS A 122 -2.49 18.68 -23.50
CA HIS A 122 -2.65 18.14 -22.14
C HIS A 122 -1.35 18.12 -21.33
N ALA A 123 -0.20 17.97 -21.99
CA ALA A 123 1.09 17.89 -21.30
C ALA A 123 1.47 19.20 -20.59
N PHE A 124 1.04 20.35 -21.12
CA PHE A 124 1.38 21.68 -20.58
C PHE A 124 0.89 21.89 -19.15
N SER A 125 -0.37 21.55 -18.87
CA SER A 125 -0.93 21.70 -17.52
C SER A 125 -0.39 20.64 -16.57
N LEU A 126 -0.19 19.41 -17.05
CA LEU A 126 0.30 18.28 -16.27
C LEU A 126 1.73 18.46 -15.80
N GLN A 127 2.63 18.97 -16.64
CA GLN A 127 4.03 19.21 -16.26
C GLN A 127 4.15 20.06 -14.98
N SER A 128 3.34 21.11 -14.86
CA SER A 128 3.37 21.98 -13.67
C SER A 128 3.00 21.23 -12.38
N ILE A 129 2.05 20.29 -12.46
CA ILE A 129 1.64 19.44 -11.33
C ILE A 129 2.70 18.39 -11.05
N GLN A 130 3.25 17.75 -12.09
CA GLN A 130 4.31 16.75 -12.00
C GLN A 130 5.56 17.31 -11.32
N LEU A 131 5.98 18.52 -11.70
CA LEU A 131 7.07 19.25 -11.04
C LEU A 131 6.79 19.47 -9.56
N ARG A 132 5.61 20.00 -9.20
CA ARG A 132 5.28 20.26 -7.80
C ARG A 132 5.29 18.97 -6.96
N ILE A 133 4.75 17.87 -7.49
CA ILE A 133 4.74 16.56 -6.82
C ILE A 133 6.17 16.04 -6.65
N ALA A 134 6.97 16.05 -7.72
CA ALA A 134 8.33 15.52 -7.68
C ALA A 134 9.28 16.38 -6.82
N THR A 135 9.16 17.72 -6.89
CA THR A 135 9.85 18.65 -5.99
C THR A 135 9.51 18.33 -4.53
N ARG A 136 8.22 18.12 -4.23
CA ARG A 136 7.81 17.77 -2.87
C ARG A 136 8.35 16.40 -2.44
N GLY A 137 8.41 15.44 -3.37
CA GLY A 137 9.07 14.15 -3.17
C GLY A 137 10.54 14.32 -2.75
N ILE A 138 11.34 15.08 -3.50
CA ILE A 138 12.76 15.32 -3.19
C ILE A 138 12.95 15.98 -1.81
N GLN A 139 12.07 16.92 -1.45
CA GLN A 139 12.11 17.57 -0.14
C GLN A 139 11.86 16.58 1.01
N LEU A 140 10.96 15.61 0.82
CA LEU A 140 10.62 14.57 1.78
C LEU A 140 11.63 13.41 1.82
N LEU A 141 12.51 13.33 0.82
CA LEU A 141 13.51 12.27 0.69
C LEU A 141 14.64 12.46 1.71
N ALA A 142 15.04 11.38 2.38
CA ALA A 142 16.21 11.36 3.24
C ALA A 142 17.50 11.56 2.42
N PRO A 143 18.56 12.14 3.01
CA PRO A 143 19.88 12.08 2.41
C PRO A 143 20.32 10.62 2.18
N GLY A 144 20.95 10.34 1.06
CA GLY A 144 21.25 8.98 0.59
C GLY A 144 20.04 8.22 0.02
N GLY A 145 18.82 8.75 0.19
CA GLY A 145 17.58 8.12 -0.27
C GLY A 145 17.44 8.11 -1.80
N LEU A 146 16.54 7.25 -2.29
CA LEU A 146 16.21 7.12 -3.70
C LEU A 146 14.78 7.55 -3.99
N MET A 147 14.59 8.36 -5.04
CA MET A 147 13.27 8.68 -5.58
C MET A 147 13.17 8.23 -7.03
N VAL A 148 12.11 7.50 -7.36
CA VAL A 148 11.76 7.24 -8.75
C VAL A 148 10.70 8.24 -9.20
N TYR A 149 10.97 8.93 -10.29
CA TYR A 149 9.97 9.60 -11.09
C TYR A 149 9.58 8.69 -12.25
N SER A 150 8.28 8.45 -12.44
CA SER A 150 7.80 7.69 -13.59
C SER A 150 6.50 8.20 -14.16
N THR A 151 6.36 8.03 -15.47
CA THR A 151 5.10 8.31 -16.19
C THR A 151 4.79 7.16 -17.14
N CYS A 152 3.51 7.03 -17.50
CA CYS A 152 3.09 6.25 -18.67
C CYS A 152 2.88 7.16 -19.89
N SER A 153 3.65 8.25 -19.98
CA SER A 153 3.64 9.20 -21.09
C SER A 153 4.93 9.12 -21.91
N MET A 154 4.83 9.35 -23.21
CA MET A 154 6.00 9.47 -24.09
C MET A 154 6.37 10.92 -24.40
N ASN A 155 5.57 11.88 -23.94
CA ASN A 155 5.80 13.29 -24.17
C ASN A 155 7.04 13.80 -23.40
N PRO A 156 8.06 14.39 -24.08
CA PRO A 156 9.25 14.92 -23.43
C PRO A 156 8.96 16.05 -22.40
N ILE A 157 7.85 16.78 -22.59
CA ILE A 157 7.41 17.82 -21.65
C ILE A 157 7.11 17.21 -20.28
N GLU A 158 6.50 16.03 -20.25
CA GLU A 158 6.16 15.32 -19.01
C GLU A 158 7.33 14.48 -18.46
N ASN A 159 8.42 14.36 -19.21
CA ASN A 159 9.51 13.45 -18.94
C ASN A 159 10.82 14.24 -18.71
N GLU A 160 11.64 14.41 -19.74
CA GLU A 160 12.96 15.05 -19.63
C GLU A 160 12.87 16.51 -19.20
N SER A 161 11.84 17.25 -19.61
CA SER A 161 11.66 18.62 -19.13
C SER A 161 11.43 18.67 -17.62
N VAL A 162 10.68 17.72 -17.05
CA VAL A 162 10.49 17.64 -15.59
C VAL A 162 11.81 17.29 -14.92
N VAL A 163 12.50 16.25 -15.41
CA VAL A 163 13.80 15.81 -14.86
C VAL A 163 14.84 16.92 -14.91
N ALA A 164 14.98 17.61 -16.05
CA ALA A 164 15.96 18.68 -16.24
C ALA A 164 15.71 19.83 -15.28
N GLN A 165 14.45 20.16 -14.99
CA GLN A 165 14.12 21.21 -14.05
C GLN A 165 14.37 20.81 -12.59
N LEU A 166 14.08 19.56 -12.22
CA LEU A 166 14.39 19.09 -10.88
C LEU A 166 15.90 19.13 -10.61
N LEU A 167 16.70 18.63 -11.55
CA LEU A 167 18.16 18.67 -11.44
C LEU A 167 18.72 20.10 -11.38
N GLN A 168 18.13 21.05 -12.13
CA GLN A 168 18.49 22.46 -12.05
C GLN A 168 18.04 23.13 -10.75
N ALA A 169 16.86 22.79 -10.23
CA ALA A 169 16.34 23.36 -8.99
C ALA A 169 17.08 22.86 -7.74
N PHE A 170 17.62 21.64 -7.81
CA PHE A 170 18.33 20.97 -6.71
C PHE A 170 19.78 20.67 -7.07
N GLN A 171 20.45 21.59 -7.78
CA GLN A 171 21.84 21.43 -8.21
C GLN A 171 22.75 21.04 -7.05
N GLY A 172 23.57 20.01 -7.27
CA GLY A 172 24.47 19.44 -6.25
C GLY A 172 23.79 18.61 -5.16
N GLN A 173 22.47 18.70 -4.97
CA GLN A 173 21.74 17.95 -3.95
C GLN A 173 21.18 16.63 -4.47
N ILE A 174 20.96 16.50 -5.78
CA ILE A 174 20.48 15.27 -6.41
C ILE A 174 21.26 14.93 -7.67
N SER A 175 21.29 13.65 -8.03
CA SER A 175 21.81 13.17 -9.31
C SER A 175 20.98 12.02 -9.86
N LEU A 176 21.02 11.84 -11.18
CA LEU A 176 20.46 10.64 -11.81
C LEU A 176 21.35 9.42 -11.58
N VAL A 177 20.73 8.31 -11.19
CA VAL A 177 21.35 7.00 -11.05
C VAL A 177 21.10 6.21 -12.33
N ASP A 178 22.16 5.61 -12.87
CA ASP A 178 22.01 4.69 -14.01
C ASP A 178 21.33 3.39 -13.55
N ILE A 179 20.32 2.95 -14.29
CA ILE A 179 19.51 1.77 -14.00
C ILE A 179 19.53 0.75 -15.14
N ASN A 180 20.34 0.95 -16.19
CA ASN A 180 20.42 0.01 -17.31
C ASN A 180 20.89 -1.38 -16.86
N ASP A 181 21.88 -1.44 -15.97
CA ASP A 181 22.41 -2.71 -15.44
C ASP A 181 21.49 -3.37 -14.40
N LYS A 182 20.52 -2.62 -13.83
CA LYS A 182 19.62 -3.14 -12.79
C LYS A 182 18.49 -4.02 -13.36
N LEU A 183 18.24 -3.96 -14.67
CA LEU A 183 17.11 -4.63 -15.32
C LEU A 183 17.60 -5.47 -16.51
N PRO A 184 18.28 -6.60 -16.25
CA PRO A 184 18.86 -7.42 -17.31
C PRO A 184 17.79 -7.93 -18.27
N GLY A 185 18.07 -7.82 -19.57
CA GLY A 185 17.16 -8.24 -20.64
C GLY A 185 16.05 -7.24 -20.98
N LEU A 186 15.91 -6.12 -20.26
CA LEU A 186 14.99 -5.05 -20.63
C LEU A 186 15.60 -4.15 -21.71
N LYS A 187 14.91 -3.98 -22.83
CA LYS A 187 15.31 -3.07 -23.91
C LYS A 187 14.78 -1.68 -23.63
N THR A 188 15.69 -0.76 -23.39
CA THR A 188 15.43 0.66 -23.12
C THR A 188 16.05 1.53 -24.22
N ILE A 189 15.61 2.77 -24.30
CA ILE A 189 16.36 3.85 -24.97
C ILE A 189 16.68 4.93 -23.92
N PRO A 190 17.81 5.64 -24.08
CA PRO A 190 18.17 6.73 -23.17
C PRO A 190 17.19 7.90 -23.26
N GLY A 191 17.17 8.73 -22.22
CA GLY A 191 16.48 10.01 -22.21
C GLY A 191 16.92 10.93 -23.35
N LEU A 192 16.00 11.77 -23.83
CA LEU A 192 16.24 12.67 -24.95
C LEU A 192 17.04 13.90 -24.50
N LYS A 193 18.15 14.18 -25.19
CA LYS A 193 18.94 15.41 -24.99
C LYS A 193 18.33 16.65 -25.66
N LYS A 194 17.49 16.43 -26.66
CA LYS A 194 16.79 17.47 -27.42
C LYS A 194 15.36 17.05 -27.67
N TRP A 195 14.43 17.97 -27.54
CA TRP A 195 13.02 17.76 -27.85
C TRP A 195 12.38 19.06 -28.30
N CYS A 196 11.26 18.95 -29.00
CA CYS A 196 10.42 20.06 -29.42
C CYS A 196 9.05 19.98 -28.72
N ILE A 197 8.33 21.09 -28.73
CA ILE A 197 6.97 21.19 -28.21
C ILE A 197 6.00 21.18 -29.38
N ILE A 198 4.91 20.43 -29.23
CA ILE A 198 3.83 20.36 -30.22
C ILE A 198 2.61 21.11 -29.67
N GLY A 199 2.17 22.14 -30.38
CA GLY A 199 0.97 22.90 -30.08
C GLY A 199 -0.32 22.13 -30.41
N LYS A 200 -1.46 22.67 -29.99
CA LYS A 200 -2.79 22.03 -30.21
C LYS A 200 -3.09 21.77 -31.70
N ASN A 201 -2.59 22.62 -32.59
CA ASN A 201 -2.78 22.52 -34.03
C ASN A 201 -1.66 21.73 -34.74
N GLN A 202 -0.86 20.95 -33.99
CA GLN A 202 0.30 20.20 -34.49
C GLN A 202 1.46 21.09 -35.00
N GLU A 203 1.43 22.38 -34.65
CA GLU A 203 2.55 23.30 -34.85
C GLU A 203 3.73 22.87 -33.97
N ILE A 204 4.93 22.84 -34.53
CA ILE A 204 6.16 22.45 -33.83
C ILE A 204 6.93 23.70 -33.45
N TYR A 205 7.26 23.84 -32.18
CA TYR A 205 8.10 24.92 -31.66
C TYR A 205 9.40 24.31 -31.10
N ASN A 206 10.54 24.81 -31.57
CA ASN A 206 11.87 24.37 -31.11
C ASN A 206 12.40 25.23 -29.96
N SER A 207 11.85 26.43 -29.82
CA SER A 207 12.26 27.42 -28.82
C SER A 207 11.02 28.15 -28.27
N PHE A 208 11.16 28.80 -27.12
CA PHE A 208 10.05 29.55 -26.51
C PHE A 208 9.71 30.80 -27.32
N GLU A 209 10.70 31.38 -27.99
CA GLU A 209 10.57 32.57 -28.84
C GLU A 209 9.68 32.32 -30.06
N GLU A 210 9.65 31.08 -30.57
CA GLU A 210 8.77 30.65 -31.66
C GLU A 210 7.30 30.52 -31.23
N VAL A 211 7.01 30.46 -29.92
CA VAL A 211 5.65 30.23 -29.43
C VAL A 211 4.79 31.50 -29.59
N PRO A 212 3.62 31.41 -30.24
CA PRO A 212 2.68 32.53 -30.37
C PRO A 212 2.29 33.12 -29.00
N LYS A 213 2.19 34.46 -28.92
CA LYS A 213 1.91 35.20 -27.66
C LYS A 213 0.66 34.71 -26.91
N ASN A 214 -0.38 34.27 -27.62
CA ASN A 214 -1.60 33.72 -27.04
C ASN A 214 -1.40 32.36 -26.35
N MET A 215 -0.33 31.63 -26.67
CA MET A 215 -0.01 30.32 -26.11
C MET A 215 1.10 30.37 -25.04
N GLN A 216 1.82 31.49 -24.92
CA GLN A 216 2.88 31.70 -23.92
C GLN A 216 2.40 31.69 -22.45
N SER A 217 1.08 31.73 -22.21
CA SER A 217 0.52 31.51 -20.87
C SER A 217 0.49 30.03 -20.47
N LEU A 218 0.45 29.13 -21.46
CA LEU A 218 0.40 27.68 -21.29
C LEU A 218 1.78 27.06 -21.50
N ALA A 219 2.45 27.42 -22.60
CA ALA A 219 3.83 27.05 -22.85
C ALA A 219 4.76 27.91 -22.00
N ARG A 220 5.70 27.29 -21.30
CA ARG A 220 6.65 27.97 -20.42
C ARG A 220 8.09 27.71 -20.90
N PRO A 221 9.04 28.63 -20.67
CA PRO A 221 10.42 28.46 -21.12
C PRO A 221 11.06 27.14 -20.63
N ASN A 222 10.74 26.74 -19.40
CA ASN A 222 11.22 25.53 -18.75
C ASN A 222 10.70 24.21 -19.38
N MET A 223 9.77 24.27 -20.33
CA MET A 223 9.29 23.12 -21.10
C MET A 223 10.23 22.72 -22.25
N PHE A 224 11.09 23.64 -22.68
CA PHE A 224 12.06 23.41 -23.75
C PHE A 224 13.36 22.80 -23.21
N ALA A 225 14.11 22.14 -24.09
CA ALA A 225 15.43 21.65 -23.74
C ALA A 225 16.35 22.82 -23.36
N PRO A 226 17.09 22.74 -22.23
CA PRO A 226 18.11 23.74 -21.92
C PRO A 226 19.23 23.73 -22.96
N SER A 227 20.17 24.69 -22.85
CA SER A 227 21.34 24.75 -23.74
C SER A 227 22.14 23.44 -23.71
N SER A 228 22.85 23.15 -24.80
CA SER A 228 23.64 21.91 -24.93
C SER A 228 24.60 21.71 -23.75
N ASP A 229 25.28 22.78 -23.31
CA ASP A 229 26.23 22.74 -22.19
C ASP A 229 25.55 22.31 -20.87
N VAL A 230 24.33 22.81 -20.63
CA VAL A 230 23.55 22.45 -19.44
C VAL A 230 23.03 21.02 -19.57
N ILE A 231 22.41 20.66 -20.70
CA ILE A 231 21.92 19.29 -20.96
C ILE A 231 23.00 18.23 -20.70
N GLU A 232 24.23 18.47 -21.16
CA GLU A 232 25.34 17.52 -21.01
C GLU A 232 25.75 17.31 -19.54
N GLN A 233 25.65 18.35 -18.71
CA GLN A 233 25.93 18.24 -17.27
C GLN A 233 24.82 17.50 -16.50
N LEU A 234 23.60 17.51 -17.01
CA LEU A 234 22.45 16.89 -16.34
C LEU A 234 22.43 15.35 -16.46
N ASN A 235 23.23 14.76 -17.35
CA ASN A 235 23.28 13.32 -17.62
C ASN A 235 21.89 12.69 -17.91
N ILE A 236 21.04 13.40 -18.66
CA ILE A 236 19.64 13.01 -18.93
C ILE A 236 19.54 11.64 -19.62
N GLU A 237 20.58 11.20 -20.32
CA GLU A 237 20.65 9.86 -20.92
C GLU A 237 20.53 8.71 -19.91
N ARG A 238 20.73 8.95 -18.61
CA ARG A 238 20.48 7.97 -17.54
C ARG A 238 19.01 7.69 -17.28
N CYS A 239 18.11 8.55 -17.77
CA CYS A 239 16.68 8.24 -17.81
C CYS A 239 16.44 7.11 -18.81
N ILE A 240 15.45 6.26 -18.54
CA ILE A 240 15.06 5.21 -19.49
C ILE A 240 13.67 5.44 -20.05
N ARG A 241 13.54 5.21 -21.34
CA ARG A 241 12.28 5.12 -22.07
C ARG A 241 12.06 3.70 -22.54
N LEU A 242 10.85 3.20 -22.34
CA LEU A 242 10.40 1.91 -22.85
C LEU A 242 9.47 2.15 -24.03
N LEU A 243 9.82 1.58 -25.18
CA LEU A 243 9.01 1.67 -26.37
C LEU A 243 8.18 0.39 -26.56
N PRO A 244 6.88 0.50 -26.87
CA PRO A 244 6.01 -0.66 -27.02
C PRO A 244 6.45 -1.67 -28.09
N HIS A 245 7.17 -1.22 -29.12
CA HIS A 245 7.62 -2.06 -30.25
C HIS A 245 8.97 -2.74 -30.00
N HIS A 246 9.70 -2.42 -28.93
CA HIS A 246 10.99 -3.07 -28.64
C HIS A 246 10.83 -4.48 -28.06
N GLN A 247 9.82 -4.69 -27.22
CA GLN A 247 9.59 -5.96 -26.51
C GLN A 247 8.11 -6.27 -26.26
N ASN A 248 7.19 -5.74 -27.09
CA ASN A 248 5.75 -5.95 -26.95
C ASN A 248 5.20 -5.54 -25.55
N THR A 249 5.69 -4.42 -25.03
CA THR A 249 5.28 -3.86 -23.73
C THR A 249 4.29 -2.70 -23.90
N GLY A 250 3.90 -2.07 -22.79
CA GLY A 250 3.41 -0.69 -22.81
C GLY A 250 4.55 0.31 -22.98
N ALA A 251 4.22 1.60 -23.18
CA ALA A 251 5.21 2.67 -23.16
C ALA A 251 5.33 3.24 -21.75
N PHE A 252 6.55 3.59 -21.36
CA PHE A 252 6.83 4.03 -19.99
C PHE A 252 8.12 4.85 -19.91
N PHE A 253 8.18 5.80 -18.99
CA PHE A 253 9.37 6.60 -18.68
C PHE A 253 9.75 6.44 -17.22
N VAL A 254 11.05 6.31 -16.93
CA VAL A 254 11.57 6.18 -15.56
C VAL A 254 12.86 6.98 -15.42
N ALA A 255 12.94 7.76 -14.34
CA ALA A 255 14.16 8.42 -13.87
C ALA A 255 14.37 8.10 -12.38
N LEU A 256 15.54 7.57 -12.04
CA LEU A 256 15.93 7.29 -10.65
C LEU A 256 16.85 8.41 -10.17
N PHE A 257 16.44 9.09 -9.10
CA PHE A 257 17.22 10.12 -8.43
C PHE A 257 17.79 9.56 -7.12
N GLN A 258 19.03 9.96 -6.82
CA GLN A 258 19.62 9.84 -5.49
C GLN A 258 19.81 11.24 -4.92
N LYS A 259 19.47 11.41 -3.63
CA LYS A 259 19.76 12.64 -2.88
C LYS A 259 21.08 12.48 -2.14
N HIS A 260 21.93 13.48 -2.26
CA HIS A 260 23.23 13.53 -1.60
C HIS A 260 23.11 14.28 -0.28
N ASP A 261 24.02 13.97 0.66
CA ASP A 261 24.22 14.82 1.82
C ASP A 261 24.65 16.22 1.37
N LYS A 262 24.25 17.27 2.11
CA LYS A 262 24.73 18.63 1.87
C LYS A 262 26.24 18.67 2.15
N THR A 263 27.07 18.33 1.18
CA THR A 263 28.53 18.50 1.25
C THR A 263 28.89 19.93 0.81
N GLY A 264 29.19 20.80 1.78
CA GLY A 264 30.00 22.02 1.58
C GLY A 264 29.27 23.30 1.17
N ASP A 265 29.60 24.39 1.89
CA ASP A 265 29.33 25.81 1.65
C ASP A 265 28.55 26.18 0.37
N VAL A 266 27.24 26.27 0.52
CA VAL A 266 26.44 27.29 -0.16
C VAL A 266 25.66 27.99 0.95
N SER A 267 25.91 29.30 1.07
CA SER A 267 25.35 30.22 2.05
C SER A 267 23.97 29.81 2.57
N GLN A 268 23.85 29.76 3.89
CA GLN A 268 22.57 29.75 4.61
C GLN A 268 21.70 30.92 4.14
N SER A 269 20.94 30.68 3.09
CA SER A 269 19.86 31.51 2.63
C SER A 269 18.93 30.61 1.82
N THR A 270 17.64 30.67 2.13
CA THR A 270 16.52 30.08 1.38
C THR A 270 15.95 28.70 1.78
N ASP A 271 15.91 28.33 3.06
CA ASP A 271 14.81 27.44 3.53
C ASP A 271 13.57 28.27 3.95
N ASP A 272 13.74 29.54 4.35
CA ASP A 272 12.64 30.45 4.74
C ASP A 272 12.24 31.50 3.68
N GLU A 273 13.01 31.73 2.60
CA GLU A 273 12.68 32.77 1.62
C GLU A 273 11.73 32.32 0.49
N ILE A 274 11.62 31.02 0.22
CA ILE A 274 10.70 30.50 -0.81
C ILE A 274 9.25 30.49 -0.28
N SER A 275 9.06 30.50 1.04
CA SER A 275 7.74 30.61 1.69
C SER A 275 7.26 32.06 1.84
N GLN A 276 8.14 33.07 1.73
CA GLN A 276 7.83 34.47 2.08
C GLN A 276 7.47 35.42 0.92
N LYS A 277 7.43 34.99 -0.34
CA LYS A 277 6.99 35.84 -1.48
C LYS A 277 5.48 35.81 -1.77
N ARG A 278 4.65 35.75 -0.73
CA ARG A 278 3.31 36.33 -0.74
C ARG A 278 3.15 37.12 0.55
N PRO A 279 2.71 38.39 0.51
CA PRO A 279 2.43 39.11 1.75
C PRO A 279 1.38 38.31 2.52
N ALA A 280 1.75 37.86 3.71
CA ALA A 280 0.78 37.56 4.74
C ALA A 280 0.20 38.92 5.13
N GLU A 281 -0.96 39.27 4.57
CA GLU A 281 -1.81 40.25 5.24
C GLU A 281 -2.08 39.67 6.65
N GLU A 282 -1.67 40.41 7.68
CA GLU A 282 -2.02 40.12 9.06
C GLU A 282 -3.54 40.08 9.18
N ILE A 283 -4.10 38.87 9.15
CA ILE A 283 -5.48 38.66 9.60
C ILE A 283 -5.40 38.72 11.13
N VAL A 284 -5.60 39.92 11.64
CA VAL A 284 -5.99 40.14 13.04
C VAL A 284 -7.23 39.28 13.29
N PHE A 285 -7.12 38.29 14.17
CA PHE A 285 -8.24 37.52 14.67
C PHE A 285 -9.13 38.44 15.52
N ASN A 286 -10.04 39.16 14.86
CA ASN A 286 -11.19 39.71 15.54
C ASN A 286 -12.16 38.56 15.81
N GLU A 287 -12.29 38.21 17.09
CA GLU A 287 -13.43 37.49 17.62
C GLU A 287 -14.69 38.31 17.33
N GLU A 288 -15.31 38.11 16.17
CA GLU A 288 -16.75 38.29 15.93
C GLU A 288 -17.08 38.07 14.44
N GLY A 289 -17.88 37.03 14.17
CA GLY A 289 -18.78 36.99 13.01
C GLY A 289 -18.18 36.92 11.60
N ALA A 290 -17.56 35.80 11.22
CA ALA A 290 -17.44 35.44 9.79
C ALA A 290 -17.48 33.92 9.57
N ASN A 291 -18.57 33.47 8.92
CA ASN A 291 -18.84 32.08 8.57
C ASN A 291 -17.84 31.55 7.51
N PHE A 292 -16.66 31.11 7.95
CA PHE A 292 -15.90 30.12 7.18
C PHE A 292 -16.65 28.79 7.23
N LYS A 293 -17.30 28.43 6.11
CA LYS A 293 -17.79 27.06 5.91
C LYS A 293 -16.58 26.13 5.91
N ARG A 294 -16.21 25.62 7.09
CA ARG A 294 -15.37 24.42 7.26
C ARG A 294 -15.92 23.39 6.27
N ALA A 295 -15.14 23.04 5.26
CA ALA A 295 -15.49 21.91 4.41
C ALA A 295 -15.78 20.75 5.35
N ARG A 296 -17.02 20.26 5.36
CA ARG A 296 -17.41 19.07 6.11
C ARG A 296 -16.66 17.91 5.46
N TYR A 297 -15.41 17.69 5.87
CA TYR A 297 -14.73 16.43 5.64
C TYR A 297 -15.67 15.35 6.18
N HIS A 298 -16.07 14.40 5.34
CA HIS A 298 -16.64 13.16 5.83
C HIS A 298 -15.64 12.61 6.85
N ARG A 299 -16.00 12.66 8.14
CA ARG A 299 -15.15 12.22 9.24
C ARG A 299 -15.07 10.69 9.12
N GLU A 300 -13.95 10.21 8.58
CA GLU A 300 -13.55 8.82 8.78
C GLU A 300 -13.50 8.56 10.28
N ASN A 301 -13.87 7.36 10.71
CA ASN A 301 -13.81 7.05 12.13
C ASN A 301 -12.34 7.03 12.59
N PRO A 302 -12.04 7.57 13.79
CA PRO A 302 -10.68 7.64 14.30
C PRO A 302 -10.08 6.25 14.52
N PHE A 303 -8.75 6.16 14.37
CA PHE A 303 -7.98 5.00 14.78
C PHE A 303 -7.67 5.13 16.26
N ILE A 304 -8.26 4.28 17.09
CA ILE A 304 -8.11 4.32 18.54
C ILE A 304 -7.27 3.13 18.97
N PHE A 305 -6.07 3.42 19.46
CA PHE A 305 -5.17 2.41 20.01
C PHE A 305 -5.60 1.99 21.41
N PHE A 306 -5.30 0.75 21.76
CA PHE A 306 -5.59 0.21 23.08
C PHE A 306 -4.74 0.96 24.12
N ASN A 307 -5.41 1.46 25.16
CA ASN A 307 -4.74 2.05 26.32
C ASN A 307 -4.46 0.99 27.40
N GLU A 308 -3.83 1.39 28.51
CA GLU A 308 -3.52 0.45 29.60
C GLU A 308 -4.75 -0.24 30.19
N ASN A 309 -5.89 0.44 30.26
CA ASN A 309 -7.13 -0.14 30.79
C ASN A 309 -7.70 -1.19 29.83
N ASP A 310 -7.65 -0.93 28.53
CA ASP A 310 -8.07 -1.88 27.49
C ASP A 310 -7.20 -3.15 27.56
N ILE A 311 -5.89 -2.97 27.77
CA ILE A 311 -4.92 -4.07 27.87
C ILE A 311 -5.16 -4.89 29.16
N LYS A 312 -5.30 -4.22 30.31
CA LYS A 312 -5.50 -4.88 31.62
C LYS A 312 -6.88 -5.50 31.79
N GLY A 313 -7.89 -5.00 31.06
CA GLY A 313 -9.27 -5.45 31.13
C GLY A 313 -9.66 -6.36 29.96
N PHE A 314 -9.97 -5.77 28.82
CA PHE A 314 -10.55 -6.47 27.67
C PHE A 314 -9.57 -7.44 26.99
N TRP A 315 -8.33 -7.01 26.74
CA TRP A 315 -7.32 -7.85 26.10
C TRP A 315 -6.88 -9.01 26.98
N LYS A 316 -6.81 -8.81 28.30
CA LYS A 316 -6.41 -9.86 29.26
C LYS A 316 -7.24 -11.14 29.10
N ASP A 317 -8.56 -11.00 28.98
CA ASP A 317 -9.47 -12.13 28.79
C ASP A 317 -9.22 -12.86 27.47
N ILE A 318 -8.97 -12.12 26.38
CA ILE A 318 -8.63 -12.68 25.06
C ILE A 318 -7.29 -13.41 25.12
N SER A 319 -6.29 -12.78 25.74
CA SER A 319 -4.96 -13.31 25.93
C SER A 319 -4.98 -14.63 26.70
N GLU A 320 -5.72 -14.71 27.81
CA GLU A 320 -5.85 -15.93 28.60
C GLU A 320 -6.57 -17.06 27.84
N PHE A 321 -7.62 -16.72 27.08
CA PHE A 321 -8.42 -17.65 26.29
C PHE A 321 -7.62 -18.31 25.16
N PHE A 322 -6.79 -17.54 24.46
CA PHE A 322 -5.93 -18.04 23.38
C PHE A 322 -4.51 -18.40 23.83
N GLY A 323 -4.16 -18.15 25.08
CA GLY A 323 -2.80 -18.36 25.59
C GLY A 323 -1.79 -17.53 24.83
N VAL A 324 -2.06 -16.24 24.67
CA VAL A 324 -1.15 -15.32 23.99
C VAL A 324 0.05 -15.06 24.90
N ASN A 325 1.26 -15.25 24.38
CA ASN A 325 2.48 -15.01 25.14
C ASN A 325 2.67 -13.50 25.46
N SER A 326 3.49 -13.20 26.45
CA SER A 326 3.73 -11.82 26.90
C SER A 326 4.55 -10.97 25.92
N SER A 327 5.19 -11.58 24.91
CA SER A 327 5.91 -10.84 23.87
C SER A 327 5.01 -10.22 22.81
N PHE A 328 3.71 -10.53 22.81
CA PHE A 328 2.77 -9.93 21.87
C PHE A 328 2.59 -8.42 22.17
N PRO A 329 2.80 -7.52 21.20
CA PRO A 329 2.69 -6.09 21.40
C PRO A 329 1.23 -5.63 21.39
N ALA A 330 0.54 -5.83 22.51
CA ALA A 330 -0.89 -5.55 22.66
C ALA A 330 -1.24 -4.05 22.51
N ASP A 331 -0.29 -3.17 22.75
CA ASP A 331 -0.43 -1.73 22.58
C ASP A 331 -0.49 -1.29 21.11
N GLN A 332 -0.18 -2.19 20.17
CA GLN A 332 -0.32 -2.01 18.72
C GLN A 332 -1.68 -2.44 18.19
N LEU A 333 -2.58 -2.89 19.08
CA LEU A 333 -3.96 -3.14 18.75
C LEU A 333 -4.73 -1.83 18.63
N MET A 334 -5.63 -1.78 17.64
CA MET A 334 -6.49 -0.63 17.43
C MET A 334 -7.90 -1.05 17.01
N THR A 335 -8.86 -0.16 17.29
CA THR A 335 -10.22 -0.22 16.77
C THR A 335 -10.52 1.02 15.93
N ARG A 336 -11.57 0.94 15.11
CA ARG A 336 -12.09 2.09 14.34
C ARG A 336 -13.11 2.92 15.13
N ILE A 337 -13.60 2.45 16.26
CA ILE A 337 -14.55 3.14 17.16
C ILE A 337 -14.15 2.77 18.60
N ALA A 338 -14.42 3.63 19.59
CA ALA A 338 -14.06 3.43 21.00
C ALA A 338 -14.27 1.97 21.45
N ALA A 339 -13.29 1.43 22.20
CA ALA A 339 -13.14 0.00 22.51
C ALA A 339 -14.42 -0.67 23.05
N ASP A 340 -15.27 0.09 23.73
CA ASP A 340 -16.51 -0.37 24.36
C ASP A 340 -17.67 -0.59 23.36
N SER A 341 -17.50 -0.18 22.10
CA SER A 341 -18.50 -0.27 21.04
C SER A 341 -18.23 -1.40 20.05
N GLY A 342 -17.97 -2.60 20.57
CA GLY A 342 -18.17 -3.89 19.89
C GLY A 342 -17.84 -3.99 18.40
N ARG A 343 -16.59 -3.76 17.99
CA ARG A 343 -16.17 -3.92 16.58
C ARG A 343 -14.77 -4.52 16.43
N ASN A 344 -14.45 -4.90 15.18
CA ASN A 344 -13.22 -5.59 14.77
C ASN A 344 -11.96 -4.97 15.37
N ILE A 345 -11.04 -5.84 15.78
CA ILE A 345 -9.72 -5.46 16.29
C ILE A 345 -8.71 -5.60 15.16
N TYR A 346 -7.91 -4.56 14.95
CA TYR A 346 -6.85 -4.51 13.96
C TYR A 346 -5.49 -4.40 14.65
N PHE A 347 -4.45 -4.81 13.95
CA PHE A 347 -3.06 -4.73 14.37
C PHE A 347 -2.24 -3.95 13.35
N VAL A 348 -1.32 -3.13 13.83
CA VAL A 348 -0.37 -2.37 12.99
C VAL A 348 1.04 -2.54 13.53
N SER A 349 2.03 -2.27 12.70
CA SER A 349 3.42 -2.14 13.17
C SER A 349 3.59 -0.94 14.12
N ASP A 350 4.63 -1.00 14.95
CA ASP A 350 4.99 0.10 15.86
C ASP A 350 5.16 1.42 15.11
N SER A 351 5.89 1.35 14.00
CA SER A 351 6.19 2.50 13.18
C SER A 351 4.92 3.22 12.74
N LEU A 352 3.90 2.47 12.28
CA LEU A 352 2.63 3.07 11.88
C LEU A 352 1.81 3.60 13.05
N LYS A 353 1.80 2.90 14.20
CA LYS A 353 1.15 3.41 15.41
C LYS A 353 1.65 4.81 15.74
N GLN A 354 2.97 5.00 15.79
CA GLN A 354 3.56 6.30 16.09
C GLN A 354 3.17 7.37 15.06
N ILE A 355 3.25 7.05 13.76
CA ILE A 355 2.88 7.99 12.69
C ILE A 355 1.43 8.44 12.83
N VAL A 356 0.52 7.51 13.13
CA VAL A 356 -0.89 7.84 13.25
C VAL A 356 -1.13 8.71 14.48
N THR A 357 -0.61 8.31 15.64
CA THR A 357 -0.74 9.09 16.87
C THR A 357 -0.21 10.51 16.72
N LEU A 358 0.91 10.71 16.03
CA LEU A 358 1.55 12.03 15.87
C LEU A 358 0.96 12.89 14.74
N ASN A 359 0.13 12.33 13.86
CA ASN A 359 -0.34 13.02 12.64
C ASN A 359 -1.85 12.96 12.39
N GLN A 360 -2.63 12.24 13.19
CA GLN A 360 -4.09 12.06 13.00
C GLN A 360 -4.88 13.37 12.90
N ASP A 361 -4.42 14.45 13.55
CA ASP A 361 -5.09 15.76 13.49
C ASP A 361 -4.83 16.54 12.19
N ARG A 362 -3.79 16.16 11.44
CA ARG A 362 -3.31 16.88 10.24
C ARG A 362 -3.45 16.06 8.96
N ILE A 363 -3.55 14.74 9.07
CA ILE A 363 -3.58 13.81 7.95
C ILE A 363 -4.84 12.97 8.00
N LYS A 364 -5.52 12.87 6.86
CA LYS A 364 -6.64 11.96 6.68
C LYS A 364 -6.14 10.56 6.35
N PHE A 365 -6.13 9.69 7.34
CA PHE A 365 -5.89 8.26 7.16
C PHE A 365 -7.18 7.54 6.71
N ILE A 366 -7.09 6.74 5.65
CA ILE A 366 -8.22 5.99 5.08
C ILE A 366 -8.21 4.56 5.59
N ASN A 367 -7.07 3.87 5.50
CA ASN A 367 -6.94 2.48 5.89
C ASN A 367 -5.53 2.10 6.30
N MET A 368 -5.43 1.14 7.21
CA MET A 368 -4.17 0.60 7.72
C MET A 368 -4.46 -0.65 8.54
N GLY A 369 -3.41 -1.43 8.76
CA GLY A 369 -3.42 -2.57 9.66
C GLY A 369 -4.14 -3.80 9.14
N VAL A 370 -3.97 -4.87 9.89
CA VAL A 370 -4.47 -6.21 9.59
C VAL A 370 -5.51 -6.56 10.61
N ARG A 371 -6.65 -7.09 10.15
CA ARG A 371 -7.73 -7.48 11.06
C ARG A 371 -7.33 -8.76 11.78
N LEU A 372 -7.31 -8.72 13.11
CA LEU A 372 -7.02 -9.89 13.96
C LEU A 372 -8.30 -10.55 14.49
N PHE A 373 -9.29 -9.75 14.88
CA PHE A 373 -10.55 -10.24 15.41
C PHE A 373 -11.75 -9.58 14.74
N VAL A 374 -12.81 -10.36 14.57
CA VAL A 374 -14.11 -9.96 14.04
C VAL A 374 -15.15 -10.23 15.11
N ARG A 375 -15.99 -9.24 15.44
CA ARG A 375 -17.13 -9.51 16.34
C ARG A 375 -18.16 -10.37 15.62
N THR A 376 -18.70 -11.35 16.32
CA THR A 376 -19.82 -12.18 15.90
C THR A 376 -21.06 -11.74 16.67
N ASP A 377 -22.18 -11.53 15.96
CA ASP A 377 -23.48 -11.12 16.51
C ASP A 377 -24.17 -12.30 17.23
N LEU A 378 -23.50 -12.89 18.21
CA LEU A 378 -24.15 -13.81 19.13
C LEU A 378 -25.01 -12.97 20.08
N ARG A 379 -26.29 -13.32 20.20
CA ARG A 379 -27.43 -12.56 20.77
C ARG A 379 -27.29 -12.00 22.21
N ASN A 380 -26.11 -12.00 22.82
CA ASN A 380 -25.84 -11.39 24.12
C ASN A 380 -24.64 -10.45 24.06
N ASP A 381 -24.92 -9.14 24.07
CA ASP A 381 -23.94 -8.04 24.00
C ASP A 381 -22.88 -8.01 25.13
N LYS A 382 -23.06 -8.83 26.17
CA LYS A 382 -22.19 -8.90 27.36
C LYS A 382 -21.17 -10.04 27.32
N ASP A 383 -21.24 -10.96 26.35
CA ASP A 383 -20.28 -12.06 26.29
C ASP A 383 -19.00 -11.62 25.56
N LYS A 384 -17.92 -11.46 26.32
CA LYS A 384 -16.57 -11.13 25.82
C LYS A 384 -16.04 -12.20 24.84
N ARG A 385 -16.70 -13.36 24.75
CA ARG A 385 -16.44 -14.47 23.81
C ARG A 385 -17.06 -14.28 22.42
N SER A 386 -17.68 -13.14 22.16
CA SER A 386 -18.24 -12.75 20.85
C SER A 386 -17.19 -12.35 19.80
N LEU A 387 -15.90 -12.65 20.02
CA LEU A 387 -14.85 -12.39 19.05
C LEU A 387 -14.41 -13.68 18.34
N ARG A 388 -14.30 -13.57 17.03
CA ARG A 388 -13.77 -14.61 16.15
C ARG A 388 -12.42 -14.16 15.58
N LEU A 389 -11.44 -15.06 15.56
CA LEU A 389 -10.18 -14.83 14.87
C LEU A 389 -10.43 -14.61 13.37
N ALA A 390 -9.81 -13.56 12.83
CA ALA A 390 -9.81 -13.30 11.40
C ALA A 390 -8.72 -14.13 10.72
N GLN A 391 -9.04 -14.75 9.58
CA GLN A 391 -8.05 -15.47 8.78
C GLN A 391 -6.88 -14.54 8.37
N GLU A 392 -7.18 -13.28 8.06
CA GLU A 392 -6.21 -12.25 7.66
C GLU A 392 -5.11 -12.00 8.71
N GLY A 393 -5.39 -12.26 9.99
CA GLY A 393 -4.46 -12.01 11.09
C GLY A 393 -3.56 -13.20 11.43
N ILE A 394 -3.73 -14.35 10.75
CA ILE A 394 -3.11 -15.61 11.19
C ILE A 394 -1.58 -15.53 11.16
N ALA A 395 -0.99 -14.92 10.12
CA ALA A 395 0.46 -14.79 9.98
C ALA A 395 1.11 -13.99 11.13
N ILE A 396 0.36 -13.05 11.72
CA ILE A 396 0.81 -12.29 12.89
C ILE A 396 0.63 -13.13 14.14
N ILE A 397 -0.53 -13.77 14.29
CA ILE A 397 -1.00 -14.46 15.50
C ILE A 397 -0.25 -15.78 15.75
N ASP A 398 0.13 -16.49 14.70
CA ASP A 398 0.62 -17.87 14.77
C ASP A 398 1.80 -18.05 15.73
N ASN A 399 2.69 -17.05 15.77
CA ASN A 399 3.89 -17.05 16.62
C ASN A 399 3.64 -16.70 18.09
N TYR A 400 2.47 -16.16 18.43
CA TYR A 400 2.18 -15.68 19.79
C TYR A 400 1.14 -16.52 20.54
N PHE A 401 0.32 -17.28 19.82
CA PHE A 401 -0.86 -17.96 20.38
C PHE A 401 -0.54 -19.43 20.63
N SER A 402 -0.68 -19.88 21.88
CA SER A 402 -0.27 -21.23 22.31
C SER A 402 -1.45 -22.18 22.62
N LYS A 403 -2.61 -21.67 23.02
CA LYS A 403 -3.80 -22.49 23.31
C LYS A 403 -4.72 -22.56 22.09
N ARG A 404 -5.67 -23.51 22.14
CA ARG A 404 -6.73 -23.68 21.12
C ARG A 404 -6.17 -23.90 19.71
N ARG A 405 -5.13 -24.73 19.62
CA ARG A 405 -4.51 -25.16 18.36
C ARG A 405 -4.79 -26.65 18.14
N LEU A 406 -5.04 -27.02 16.89
CA LEU A 406 -5.18 -28.41 16.45
C LEU A 406 -4.11 -28.70 15.42
N GLN A 407 -3.28 -29.69 15.71
CA GLN A 407 -2.42 -30.28 14.70
C GLN A 407 -3.21 -31.35 13.96
N LEU A 408 -3.50 -31.07 12.69
CA LEU A 408 -4.29 -31.95 11.84
C LEU A 408 -3.45 -33.09 11.27
N GLU A 409 -4.13 -34.17 10.91
CA GLU A 409 -3.64 -35.17 9.96
C GLU A 409 -4.16 -34.85 8.54
N GLU A 410 -3.57 -35.48 7.52
CA GLU A 410 -3.96 -35.22 6.12
C GLU A 410 -5.45 -35.48 5.88
N HIS A 411 -5.97 -36.58 6.44
CA HIS A 411 -7.37 -36.94 6.36
C HIS A 411 -8.29 -35.85 6.95
N ASP A 412 -7.94 -35.34 8.13
CA ASP A 412 -8.72 -34.29 8.82
C ASP A 412 -8.71 -32.98 8.03
N LEU A 413 -7.55 -32.63 7.46
CA LEU A 413 -7.42 -31.47 6.59
C LEU A 413 -8.36 -31.59 5.39
N LEU A 414 -8.32 -32.72 4.68
CA LEU A 414 -9.15 -32.94 3.50
C LEU A 414 -10.64 -32.89 3.84
N LEU A 415 -11.07 -33.49 4.96
CA LEU A 415 -12.46 -33.42 5.43
C LEU A 415 -12.91 -31.98 5.72
N LEU A 416 -12.08 -31.20 6.42
CA LEU A 416 -12.38 -29.81 6.72
C LEU A 416 -12.45 -28.96 5.44
N LEU A 417 -11.54 -29.20 4.49
CA LEU A 417 -11.55 -28.49 3.21
C LEU A 417 -12.70 -28.93 2.28
N ALA A 418 -13.23 -30.15 2.45
CA ALA A 418 -14.31 -30.69 1.65
C ALA A 418 -15.72 -30.28 2.12
N HIS A 419 -15.89 -29.97 3.42
CA HIS A 419 -17.20 -29.71 4.02
C HIS A 419 -17.30 -28.31 4.64
N ALA A 420 -18.52 -27.76 4.72
CA ALA A 420 -18.76 -26.52 5.45
C ALA A 420 -18.74 -26.74 6.98
N HIS A 421 -19.18 -27.92 7.42
CA HIS A 421 -19.23 -28.34 8.82
C HIS A 421 -18.78 -29.80 8.93
N THR A 422 -17.81 -30.07 9.79
CA THR A 422 -17.30 -31.44 10.04
C THR A 422 -17.63 -31.82 11.48
N TYR A 423 -18.24 -32.98 11.71
CA TYR A 423 -18.53 -33.44 13.08
C TYR A 423 -17.28 -34.01 13.74
N PHE A 424 -17.19 -33.91 15.06
CA PHE A 424 -16.04 -34.46 15.78
C PHE A 424 -15.91 -35.97 15.63
N SER A 425 -17.03 -36.68 15.43
CA SER A 425 -17.06 -38.12 15.16
C SER A 425 -16.33 -38.53 13.90
N ASP A 426 -16.24 -37.62 12.92
CA ASP A 426 -15.71 -37.90 11.60
C ASP A 426 -14.20 -37.63 11.51
N LEU A 427 -13.63 -36.97 12.52
CA LEU A 427 -12.21 -36.65 12.61
C LEU A 427 -11.40 -37.84 13.15
N SER A 428 -10.09 -37.83 12.93
CA SER A 428 -9.16 -38.82 13.49
C SER A 428 -9.22 -38.86 15.02
N THR A 429 -8.91 -40.02 15.61
CA THR A 429 -8.86 -40.19 17.07
C THR A 429 -7.82 -39.28 17.73
N SER A 430 -6.74 -38.98 17.01
CA SER A 430 -5.71 -38.01 17.40
C SER A 430 -6.31 -36.60 17.56
N VAL A 431 -6.98 -36.09 16.52
CA VAL A 431 -7.60 -34.75 16.58
C VAL A 431 -8.77 -34.71 17.57
N GLN A 432 -9.55 -35.78 17.68
CA GLN A 432 -10.60 -35.89 18.70
C GLN A 432 -10.04 -35.76 20.12
N SER A 433 -8.90 -36.39 20.41
CA SER A 433 -8.23 -36.29 21.72
C SER A 433 -7.72 -34.88 21.98
N GLN A 434 -7.12 -34.22 20.97
CA GLN A 434 -6.70 -32.81 21.08
C GLN A 434 -7.90 -31.90 21.36
N ILE A 435 -9.02 -32.12 20.67
CA ILE A 435 -10.26 -31.39 20.86
C ILE A 435 -10.81 -31.53 22.29
N GLN A 436 -10.76 -32.73 22.87
CA GLN A 436 -11.20 -32.98 24.25
C GLN A 436 -10.29 -32.32 25.28
N ASN A 437 -9.00 -32.22 25.00
CA ASN A 437 -8.02 -31.55 25.86
C ASN A 437 -8.11 -30.02 25.80
N ILE A 438 -8.69 -29.47 24.74
CA ILE A 438 -9.01 -28.04 24.64
C ILE A 438 -10.30 -27.76 25.42
N SER A 439 -10.39 -26.60 26.08
CA SER A 439 -11.61 -26.17 26.76
C SER A 439 -12.87 -26.39 25.90
N ASN A 440 -13.94 -26.87 26.53
CA ASN A 440 -15.27 -27.04 25.92
C ASN A 440 -15.94 -25.71 25.55
N ASP A 441 -15.28 -24.58 25.82
CA ASP A 441 -15.73 -23.28 25.35
C ASP A 441 -15.79 -23.21 23.81
N LEU A 442 -16.94 -22.74 23.31
CA LEU A 442 -17.15 -22.39 21.91
C LEU A 442 -16.20 -21.27 21.49
N GLY A 443 -15.84 -21.23 20.21
CA GLY A 443 -15.07 -20.11 19.67
C GLY A 443 -14.02 -20.52 18.64
N SER A 444 -13.14 -19.58 18.32
CA SER A 444 -12.11 -19.82 17.31
C SER A 444 -11.03 -20.77 17.81
N LEU A 445 -10.45 -21.50 16.87
CA LEU A 445 -9.27 -22.33 17.06
C LEU A 445 -8.39 -22.23 15.81
N ILE A 446 -7.10 -22.51 15.97
CA ILE A 446 -6.13 -22.52 14.86
C ILE A 446 -5.90 -23.96 14.46
N CYS A 447 -6.11 -24.29 13.20
CA CYS A 447 -5.72 -25.58 12.62
C CYS A 447 -4.39 -25.44 11.89
N SER A 448 -3.46 -26.35 12.13
CA SER A 448 -2.18 -26.43 11.43
C SER A 448 -1.96 -27.81 10.81
N TYR A 449 -1.43 -27.85 9.59
CA TYR A 449 -0.95 -29.05 8.91
C TYR A 449 0.33 -28.74 8.17
N ASN A 450 1.31 -29.63 8.22
CA ASN A 450 2.55 -29.48 7.44
C ASN A 450 2.52 -30.48 6.29
N ILE A 451 2.43 -29.97 5.07
CA ILE A 451 2.56 -30.81 3.87
C ILE A 451 4.03 -31.23 3.78
N LYS A 452 4.26 -32.55 3.72
CA LYS A 452 5.56 -33.14 3.44
C LYS A 452 5.64 -33.46 1.94
N GLN A 453 6.30 -32.60 1.17
CA GLN A 453 6.72 -32.92 -0.19
C GLN A 453 8.23 -33.16 -0.18
N GLU A 454 8.75 -33.94 -1.14
CA GLU A 454 10.10 -34.58 -1.13
C GLU A 454 11.25 -33.72 -0.57
N ASN A 455 11.24 -32.39 -0.73
CA ASN A 455 12.20 -31.45 -0.12
C ASN A 455 11.59 -30.15 0.45
N LEU A 456 10.27 -30.05 0.61
CA LEU A 456 9.58 -28.83 1.05
C LEU A 456 8.59 -29.14 2.17
N ASN A 457 8.71 -28.41 3.28
CA ASN A 457 7.70 -28.36 4.34
C ASN A 457 6.86 -27.11 4.12
N ILE A 458 5.61 -27.29 3.71
CA ILE A 458 4.68 -26.17 3.48
C ILE A 458 3.69 -26.14 4.66
N PRO A 459 3.80 -25.16 5.57
CA PRO A 459 2.83 -25.02 6.65
C PRO A 459 1.51 -24.47 6.11
N ILE A 460 0.43 -25.20 6.34
CA ILE A 460 -0.95 -24.74 6.17
C ILE A 460 -1.47 -24.36 7.55
N VAL A 461 -1.86 -23.10 7.72
CA VAL A 461 -2.47 -22.60 8.96
C VAL A 461 -3.76 -21.85 8.63
N PHE A 462 -4.85 -22.21 9.28
CA PHE A 462 -6.13 -21.52 9.12
C PHE A 462 -6.98 -21.53 10.38
N VAL A 463 -7.89 -20.57 10.47
CA VAL A 463 -8.83 -20.43 11.57
C VAL A 463 -10.05 -21.31 11.33
N SER A 464 -10.49 -22.01 12.38
CA SER A 464 -11.77 -22.72 12.42
C SER A 464 -12.62 -22.30 13.61
N TRP A 465 -13.92 -22.55 13.56
CA TRP A 465 -14.86 -22.35 14.66
C TRP A 465 -15.23 -23.68 15.30
N ARG A 466 -14.95 -23.80 16.60
CA ARG A 466 -15.44 -24.87 17.46
C ARG A 466 -16.91 -24.61 17.81
N GLY A 467 -17.80 -25.41 17.22
CA GLY A 467 -19.17 -25.59 17.68
C GLY A 467 -19.25 -26.58 18.86
N ARG A 468 -20.47 -26.95 19.25
CA ARG A 468 -20.68 -27.94 20.33
C ARG A 468 -20.14 -29.33 19.97
N ASN A 469 -20.46 -29.78 18.75
CA ASN A 469 -20.11 -31.13 18.26
C ASN A 469 -19.46 -31.08 16.85
N SER A 470 -19.11 -29.90 16.36
CA SER A 470 -18.64 -29.70 15.00
C SER A 470 -17.55 -28.64 14.89
N LEU A 471 -16.79 -28.71 13.81
CA LEU A 471 -15.74 -27.78 13.43
C LEU A 471 -16.08 -27.16 12.07
N ARG A 472 -15.99 -25.83 11.97
CA ARG A 472 -16.21 -25.09 10.71
C ARG A 472 -14.95 -24.32 10.31
N PRO A 473 -14.30 -24.61 9.18
CA PRO A 473 -13.12 -23.87 8.74
C PRO A 473 -13.50 -22.54 8.06
N PHE A 474 -12.73 -21.48 8.33
CA PHE A 474 -12.87 -20.16 7.69
C PHE A 474 -11.87 -19.96 6.57
N VAL A 475 -11.89 -20.90 5.62
CA VAL A 475 -11.01 -20.89 4.46
C VAL A 475 -11.80 -20.46 3.22
N SER A 476 -11.30 -19.46 2.51
CA SER A 476 -11.90 -18.98 1.25
C SER A 476 -11.86 -20.06 0.17
N HIS A 477 -12.75 -20.02 -0.83
CA HIS A 477 -12.71 -20.98 -1.95
C HIS A 477 -11.35 -20.99 -2.65
N SER A 478 -10.73 -19.82 -2.86
CA SER A 478 -9.40 -19.72 -3.49
C SER A 478 -8.33 -20.41 -2.65
N SER A 479 -8.34 -20.21 -1.33
CA SER A 479 -7.43 -20.88 -0.41
C SER A 479 -7.69 -22.39 -0.34
N ARG A 480 -8.96 -22.84 -0.34
CA ARG A 480 -9.31 -24.27 -0.40
C ARG A 480 -8.74 -24.93 -1.64
N LYS A 481 -8.90 -24.31 -2.82
CA LYS A 481 -8.32 -24.81 -4.09
C LYS A 481 -6.80 -24.96 -3.98
N PHE A 482 -6.13 -23.96 -3.44
CA PHE A 482 -4.68 -23.99 -3.25
C PHE A 482 -4.25 -25.10 -2.29
N TYR A 483 -4.90 -25.24 -1.12
CA TYR A 483 -4.56 -26.26 -0.14
C TYR A 483 -4.83 -27.68 -0.66
N LEU A 484 -5.97 -27.92 -1.33
CA LEU A 484 -6.29 -29.22 -1.92
C LEU A 484 -5.31 -29.60 -3.04
N ALA A 485 -4.95 -28.65 -3.90
CA ALA A 485 -3.94 -28.87 -4.94
C ALA A 485 -2.57 -29.18 -4.33
N SER A 486 -2.23 -28.55 -3.20
CA SER A 486 -0.98 -28.80 -2.48
C SER A 486 -0.93 -30.20 -1.83
N CYS A 487 -2.10 -30.82 -1.61
CA CYS A 487 -2.24 -32.22 -1.21
C CYS A 487 -2.36 -33.19 -2.41
N ASN A 488 -1.87 -32.81 -3.60
CA ASN A 488 -1.88 -33.62 -4.83
C ASN A 488 -3.27 -34.02 -5.34
N MET A 489 -4.33 -33.30 -4.97
CA MET A 489 -5.68 -33.52 -5.50
C MET A 489 -5.81 -32.94 -6.91
N ASP A 490 -6.48 -33.65 -7.82
CA ASP A 490 -6.63 -33.19 -9.20
C ASP A 490 -7.65 -32.04 -9.34
N GLN A 491 -7.55 -31.29 -10.44
CA GLN A 491 -8.38 -30.11 -10.66
C GLN A 491 -9.88 -30.43 -10.80
N ILE A 492 -10.24 -31.64 -11.27
CA ILE A 492 -11.63 -32.06 -11.45
C ILE A 492 -12.25 -32.30 -10.07
N GLN A 493 -11.59 -33.08 -9.23
CA GLN A 493 -11.99 -33.35 -7.84
C GLN A 493 -12.11 -32.05 -7.02
N ILE A 494 -11.14 -31.14 -7.16
CA ILE A 494 -11.16 -29.84 -6.49
C ILE A 494 -12.41 -29.05 -6.90
N ASN A 495 -12.73 -29.00 -8.18
CA ASN A 495 -13.89 -28.26 -8.66
C ASN A 495 -15.21 -28.88 -8.15
N GLU A 496 -15.32 -30.21 -8.15
CA GLU A 496 -16.49 -30.91 -7.59
C GLU A 496 -16.71 -30.60 -6.10
N ILE A 497 -15.64 -30.56 -5.31
CA ILE A 497 -15.70 -30.18 -3.89
C ILE A 497 -16.20 -28.73 -3.74
N ILE A 498 -15.64 -27.80 -4.51
CA ILE A 498 -16.00 -26.39 -4.44
C ILE A 498 -17.46 -26.17 -4.87
N ASP A 499 -17.94 -26.90 -5.86
CA ASP A 499 -19.33 -26.83 -6.31
C ASP A 499 -20.29 -27.38 -5.25
N LYS A 500 -19.95 -28.53 -4.62
CA LYS A 500 -20.72 -29.09 -3.48
C LYS A 500 -20.81 -28.09 -2.33
N LEU A 501 -19.69 -27.48 -1.94
CA LEU A 501 -19.66 -26.45 -0.88
C LEU A 501 -20.54 -25.25 -1.22
N THR A 502 -20.49 -24.79 -2.48
CA THR A 502 -21.32 -23.67 -2.94
C THR A 502 -22.81 -23.99 -2.82
N ILE A 503 -23.20 -25.25 -3.04
CA ILE A 503 -24.57 -25.72 -2.86
C ILE A 503 -24.92 -25.77 -1.36
N GLU A 504 -24.08 -26.40 -0.54
CA GLU A 504 -24.28 -26.52 0.92
C GLU A 504 -24.50 -25.15 1.59
N GLU A 505 -23.65 -24.17 1.26
CA GLU A 505 -23.74 -22.81 1.81
C GLU A 505 -25.05 -22.10 1.39
N LYS A 506 -25.50 -22.27 0.14
CA LYS A 506 -26.78 -21.72 -0.32
C LYS A 506 -27.98 -22.35 0.38
N THR A 507 -27.96 -23.66 0.61
CA THR A 507 -29.04 -24.35 1.35
C THR A 507 -29.10 -23.94 2.81
N ASN A 508 -27.96 -23.69 3.45
CA ASN A 508 -27.91 -23.29 4.86
C ASN A 508 -28.36 -21.83 5.06
N ASN A 509 -28.02 -20.92 4.14
CA ASN A 509 -28.49 -19.53 4.21
C ASN A 509 -30.02 -19.41 4.02
N LYS A 510 -30.63 -20.26 3.17
CA LYS A 510 -32.10 -20.28 3.05
C LYS A 510 -32.80 -20.74 4.34
N LYS A 511 -32.22 -21.69 5.07
CA LYS A 511 -32.77 -22.16 6.36
C LYS A 511 -32.64 -21.15 7.50
N SER A 512 -31.73 -20.18 7.40
CA SER A 512 -31.59 -19.12 8.40
C SER A 512 -32.48 -17.90 8.16
N ASP A 513 -32.98 -17.71 6.93
CA ASP A 513 -33.91 -16.61 6.61
C ASP A 513 -35.38 -16.99 6.90
N ASP A 514 -35.68 -18.30 6.99
CA ASP A 514 -37.02 -18.85 7.28
C ASP A 514 -37.25 -19.17 8.79
N ALA A 515 -36.30 -18.84 9.68
CA ALA A 515 -36.33 -19.11 11.14
C ALA A 515 -36.01 -17.86 11.96
#